data_AF-A0A7D9LRZ6-F1
#
_entry.id   AF-A0A7D9LRZ6-F1
#
_cell.length_a   1.000
_cell.length_b   1.000
_cell.length_c   1.000
_cell.angle_alpha   90.00
_cell.angle_beta   90.00
_cell.angle_gamma   90.00
#
_symmetry.space_group_name_H-M   'P 1'
#
loop_
_entity.id
_entity.type
_entity.pdbx_description
1 polymer ?
#
loop_
_entity_poly.entity_id
_entity_poly.type
_entity_poly.pdbx_seq_one_letter_code
_entity_poly.pdbx_strand_id
1 'polypeptide(L)'
;MKHAIFKRNTGKYLRDSVITTKYAESELECSMHCASIDACLSVNYKASGVDQGLCQLNNRITSESLGLVSDDRFVHLSIVKRSKPKTKEIARKLSCKELLDDD
;
A
#
# COMPACT_ATOMS: atom_id res chain seq x y z
N MET A 1 -12.20 4.29 0.94
CA MET A 1 -10.77 4.22 0.59
C MET A 1 -10.17 2.96 1.23
N LYS A 2 -9.35 2.20 0.51
CA LYS A 2 -8.57 1.09 1.07
C LYS A 2 -7.30 1.68 1.69
N HIS A 3 -7.04 1.38 2.96
CA HIS A 3 -5.82 1.80 3.64
C HIS A 3 -4.99 0.57 4.00
N ALA A 4 -3.67 0.72 4.05
CA ALA A 4 -2.76 -0.33 4.48
C ALA A 4 -1.66 0.27 5.36
N ILE A 5 -1.20 -0.51 6.33
CA ILE A 5 -0.04 -0.20 7.17
C ILE A 5 1.16 -0.87 6.52
N PHE A 6 2.23 -0.10 6.32
CA PHE A 6 3.45 -0.56 5.68
C PHE A 6 4.61 -0.59 6.67
N LYS A 7 5.44 -1.64 6.59
CA LYS A 7 6.78 -1.67 7.18
C LYS A 7 7.75 -1.10 6.16
N ARG A 8 8.58 -0.14 6.58
CA ARG A 8 9.57 0.54 5.74
C ARG A 8 10.97 -0.05 5.98
N ASN A 9 11.66 -0.40 4.91
CA ASN A 9 13.04 -0.90 4.92
C ASN A 9 13.87 -0.06 3.93
N THR A 10 14.64 0.90 4.45
CA THR A 10 15.53 1.76 3.65
C THR A 10 16.75 0.98 3.15
N GLY A 11 17.27 1.36 1.98
CA GLY A 11 18.47 0.78 1.40
C GLY A 11 18.25 -0.64 0.87
N LYS A 12 17.00 -0.98 0.54
CA LYS A 12 16.58 -2.32 0.15
C LYS A 12 15.57 -2.26 -0.99
N TYR A 13 15.60 -3.25 -1.87
CA TYR A 13 14.55 -3.51 -2.85
C TYR A 13 14.35 -5.02 -3.07
N LEU A 14 13.15 -5.43 -3.45
CA LEU A 14 12.80 -6.82 -3.73
C LEU A 14 12.85 -7.06 -5.25
N ARG A 15 13.70 -7.99 -5.70
CA ARG A 15 13.77 -8.38 -7.12
C ARG A 15 12.73 -9.45 -7.47
N ASP A 16 12.52 -9.66 -8.78
CA ASP A 16 11.77 -10.80 -9.34
C ASP A 16 10.33 -10.97 -8.84
N SER A 17 9.72 -9.88 -8.35
CA SER A 17 8.34 -9.86 -7.86
C SER A 17 7.49 -8.73 -8.44
N VAL A 18 8.05 -7.94 -9.36
CA VAL A 18 7.40 -6.74 -9.91
C VAL A 18 6.24 -7.17 -10.80
N ILE A 19 5.02 -6.75 -10.43
CA ILE A 19 3.81 -6.94 -11.24
C ILE A 19 3.57 -5.76 -12.19
N THR A 20 3.91 -4.54 -11.77
CA THR A 20 3.78 -3.34 -12.58
C THR A 20 4.69 -2.24 -12.03
N THR A 21 4.98 -1.24 -12.86
CA THR A 21 5.82 -0.11 -12.50
C THR A 21 5.08 1.19 -12.82
N LYS A 22 5.22 2.17 -11.94
CA LYS A 22 4.67 3.52 -12.07
C LYS A 22 5.74 4.54 -11.67
N TYR A 23 5.50 5.81 -11.98
CA TYR A 23 6.19 6.89 -11.29
C TYR A 23 5.32 7.40 -10.14
N ALA A 24 5.97 7.79 -9.05
CA ALA A 24 5.38 8.44 -7.90
C ALA A 24 6.34 9.52 -7.41
N GLU A 25 5.80 10.62 -6.89
CA GLU A 25 6.60 11.73 -6.35
C GLU A 25 7.11 11.42 -4.94
N SER A 26 6.54 10.41 -4.28
CA SER A 26 6.90 10.04 -2.92
C SER A 26 6.68 8.56 -2.62
N GLU A 27 7.34 8.08 -1.54
CA GLU A 27 7.07 6.76 -0.96
C GLU A 27 5.59 6.57 -0.60
N LEU A 28 4.94 7.64 -0.13
CA LEU A 28 3.55 7.63 0.27
C LEU A 28 2.65 7.36 -0.95
N GLU A 29 2.81 8.11 -2.03
CA GLU A 29 2.05 7.90 -3.26
C GLU A 29 2.29 6.50 -3.84
N CYS A 30 3.54 6.04 -3.86
CA CYS A 30 3.89 4.70 -4.28
C CYS A 30 3.15 3.62 -3.45
N SER A 31 3.08 3.80 -2.13
CA SER A 31 2.33 2.90 -1.23
C SER A 31 0.82 2.97 -1.47
N MET A 32 0.26 4.13 -1.82
CA MET A 32 -1.15 4.29 -2.16
C MET A 32 -1.51 3.54 -3.45
N HIS A 33 -0.64 3.59 -4.46
CA HIS A 33 -0.81 2.77 -5.67
C HIS A 33 -0.89 1.29 -5.32
N CYS A 34 -0.02 0.79 -4.44
CA CYS A 34 -0.07 -0.60 -3.98
C CYS A 34 -1.35 -0.92 -3.18
N ALA A 35 -1.76 -0.04 -2.28
CA ALA A 35 -2.97 -0.25 -1.48
C ALA A 35 -4.23 -0.39 -2.35
N SER A 36 -4.27 0.28 -3.50
CA SER A 36 -5.38 0.21 -4.46
C SER A 36 -5.47 -1.11 -5.24
N ILE A 37 -4.37 -1.87 -5.32
CA ILE A 37 -4.28 -3.14 -6.05
C ILE A 37 -4.25 -4.30 -5.06
N ASP A 38 -5.24 -5.19 -5.11
CA ASP A 38 -5.36 -6.29 -4.13
C ASP A 38 -4.18 -7.28 -4.20
N ALA A 39 -3.65 -7.51 -5.41
CA ALA A 39 -2.50 -8.38 -5.63
C ALA A 39 -1.16 -7.76 -5.19
N CYS A 40 -1.10 -6.46 -4.92
CA CYS A 40 0.14 -5.82 -4.48
C CYS A 40 0.36 -6.08 -2.99
N LEU A 41 1.55 -6.52 -2.60
CA LEU A 41 1.89 -6.83 -1.22
C LEU A 41 3.07 -5.99 -0.71
N SER A 42 3.87 -5.42 -1.61
CA SER A 42 4.95 -4.50 -1.28
C SER A 42 5.31 -3.60 -2.46
N VAL A 43 6.15 -2.60 -2.24
CA VAL A 43 6.70 -1.73 -3.28
C VAL A 43 8.20 -1.55 -3.12
N ASN A 44 8.90 -1.29 -4.23
CA ASN A 44 10.22 -0.69 -4.23
C ASN A 44 10.08 0.74 -4.76
N TYR A 45 10.42 1.73 -3.95
CA TYR A 45 10.46 3.12 -4.36
C TYR A 45 11.92 3.56 -4.55
N LYS A 46 12.25 4.08 -5.73
CA LYS A 46 13.58 4.64 -6.02
C LYS A 46 13.63 6.09 -5.58
N ALA A 47 14.24 6.34 -4.42
CA ALA A 47 14.30 7.64 -3.78
C ALA A 47 15.37 8.57 -4.38
N SER A 48 16.36 8.05 -5.10
CA SER A 48 17.44 8.85 -5.68
C SER A 48 18.09 8.21 -6.92
N GLY A 49 18.86 9.03 -7.64
CA GLY A 49 19.60 8.63 -8.84
C GLY A 49 18.77 8.65 -10.12
N VAL A 50 19.29 8.02 -11.17
CA VAL A 50 18.57 7.85 -12.45
C VAL A 50 17.25 7.13 -12.18
N ASP A 51 16.15 7.56 -12.79
CA ASP A 51 14.79 7.06 -12.54
C ASP A 51 14.29 7.27 -11.10
N GLN A 52 14.72 8.33 -10.42
CA GLN A 52 14.08 8.75 -9.18
C GLN A 52 12.56 8.86 -9.38
N GLY A 53 11.81 8.38 -8.38
CA GLY A 53 10.35 8.28 -8.44
C GLY A 53 9.85 6.96 -9.03
N LEU A 54 10.73 6.10 -9.54
CA LEU A 54 10.34 4.76 -10.01
C LEU A 54 9.75 3.95 -8.85
N CYS A 55 8.50 3.56 -9.02
CA CYS A 55 7.69 2.82 -8.06
C CYS A 55 7.35 1.44 -8.66
N GLN A 56 8.02 0.40 -8.19
CA GLN A 56 7.76 -0.97 -8.58
C GLN A 56 6.78 -1.61 -7.60
N LEU A 57 5.62 -2.03 -8.07
CA LEU A 57 4.62 -2.73 -7.25
C LEU A 57 4.89 -4.23 -7.32
N ASN A 58 4.87 -4.91 -6.19
CA ASN A 58 5.27 -6.30 -6.06
C ASN A 58 4.15 -7.17 -5.50
N ASN A 59 4.07 -8.43 -5.91
CA ASN A 59 3.11 -9.42 -5.39
C ASN A 59 3.67 -10.33 -4.28
N ARG A 60 4.78 -9.93 -3.64
CA ARG A 60 5.42 -10.67 -2.55
C ARG A 60 5.73 -9.76 -1.37
N ILE A 61 5.79 -10.33 -0.18
CA ILE A 61 6.34 -9.69 1.03
C ILE A 61 7.73 -10.28 1.31
N THR A 62 8.61 -9.50 1.95
CA THR A 62 9.90 -9.99 2.43
C THR A 62 9.75 -11.02 3.54
N SER A 63 10.21 -12.25 3.29
CA SER A 63 10.96 -13.01 4.30
C SER A 63 12.44 -13.01 3.89
N GLU A 64 13.35 -13.05 4.86
CA GLU A 64 14.79 -12.78 4.70
C GLU A 64 15.52 -13.71 3.70
N SER A 65 14.86 -14.76 3.20
CA SER A 65 15.40 -15.73 2.23
C SER A 65 14.99 -15.49 0.76
N LEU A 66 14.22 -14.43 0.43
CA LEU A 66 13.49 -14.33 -0.85
C LEU A 66 13.89 -13.19 -1.80
N GLY A 67 15.15 -12.75 -1.81
CA GLY A 67 15.65 -11.83 -2.86
C GLY A 67 15.53 -10.33 -2.53
N LEU A 68 15.61 -9.97 -1.25
CA LEU A 68 15.84 -8.59 -0.85
C LEU A 68 17.30 -8.23 -1.11
N VAL A 69 17.55 -7.20 -1.93
CA VAL A 69 18.88 -6.74 -2.32
C VAL A 69 19.16 -5.39 -1.67
N SER A 70 20.42 -5.15 -1.29
CA SER A 70 20.87 -3.85 -0.77
C SER A 70 21.10 -2.86 -1.91
N ASP A 71 20.47 -1.69 -1.82
CA ASP A 71 20.70 -0.53 -2.70
C ASP A 71 20.18 0.72 -1.98
N ASP A 72 21.08 1.64 -1.63
CA ASP A 72 20.79 2.85 -0.84
C ASP A 72 19.85 3.83 -1.53
N ARG A 73 19.68 3.70 -2.86
CA ARG A 73 18.75 4.49 -3.65
C ARG A 73 17.30 4.03 -3.51
N PHE A 74 17.06 2.88 -2.88
CA PHE A 74 15.73 2.30 -2.77
C PHE A 74 15.19 2.27 -1.35
N VAL A 75 13.86 2.38 -1.25
CA VAL A 75 13.09 2.11 -0.05
C VAL A 75 12.07 1.03 -0.37
N HIS A 76 12.14 -0.10 0.33
CA HIS A 76 11.17 -1.17 0.22
C HIS A 76 10.08 -0.99 1.28
N LEU A 77 8.81 -0.97 0.86
CA LEU A 77 7.67 -0.90 1.78
C LEU A 77 6.78 -2.13 1.62
N SER A 78 6.60 -2.93 2.67
CA SER A 78 5.77 -4.14 2.66
C SER A 78 4.51 -3.98 3.50
N ILE A 79 3.36 -4.43 3.00
CA ILE A 79 2.09 -4.38 3.73
C ILE A 79 2.16 -5.31 4.94
N VAL A 80 1.92 -4.74 6.14
CA VAL A 80 1.75 -5.48 7.39
C VAL A 80 0.28 -5.82 7.63
N LYS A 81 -0.61 -4.87 7.30
CA LYS A 81 -2.05 -5.01 7.51
C LYS A 81 -2.83 -4.20 6.49
N ARG A 82 -3.85 -4.80 5.88
CA ARG A 82 -4.87 -4.09 5.11
C ARG A 82 -6.06 -3.76 6.00
N SER A 83 -6.55 -2.54 5.93
CA SER A 83 -7.83 -2.17 6.54
C SER A 83 -8.94 -2.89 5.81
N LYS A 84 -9.80 -3.60 6.55
CA LYS A 84 -11.04 -4.13 5.99
C LYS A 84 -11.88 -2.95 5.50
N PRO A 85 -12.51 -3.03 4.32
CA PRO A 85 -13.49 -2.02 3.94
C PRO A 85 -14.59 -1.97 5.02
N LYS A 86 -14.93 -0.77 5.50
CA LYS A 86 -16.05 -0.55 6.41
C LYS A 86 -17.35 -0.78 5.62
N THR A 87 -17.75 -2.02 5.38
CA THR A 87 -18.98 -2.31 4.61
C THR A 87 -20.18 -2.68 5.49
N LYS A 88 -20.12 -2.60 6.83
CA LYS A 88 -21.28 -2.94 7.67
C LYS A 88 -21.36 -2.13 8.98
N GLU A 89 -21.67 -0.84 8.91
CA GLU A 89 -22.25 -0.12 10.06
C GLU A 89 -23.03 1.16 9.68
N ILE A 90 -23.70 1.18 8.52
CA ILE A 90 -24.69 2.23 8.19
C ILE A 90 -26.08 1.63 7.94
N ALA A 91 -26.17 0.38 7.48
CA ALA A 91 -27.45 -0.31 7.27
C ALA A 91 -28.19 -0.71 8.56
N ARG A 92 -27.59 -0.57 9.75
CA ARG A 92 -28.19 -0.98 11.03
C ARG A 92 -28.60 0.17 11.95
N LYS A 93 -28.34 1.43 11.56
CA LYS A 93 -28.78 2.62 12.32
C LYS A 93 -29.92 3.40 11.64
N LEU A 94 -30.43 2.94 10.51
CA LEU A 94 -31.63 3.50 9.85
C LEU A 94 -32.91 2.70 10.18
N SER A 95 -32.95 2.07 11.35
CA SER A 95 -34.14 1.42 11.90
C SER A 95 -34.07 1.65 13.41
N CYS A 96 -34.58 2.82 13.83
CA CYS A 96 -34.98 3.25 15.18
C CYS A 96 -34.89 4.79 15.31
N LYS A 97 -35.76 5.52 14.59
CA LYS A 97 -36.43 6.75 15.05
C LYS A 97 -37.40 7.26 13.97
N GLU A 98 -38.61 6.71 13.97
CA GLU A 98 -39.78 7.58 13.77
C GLU A 98 -40.07 8.27 15.12
N LEU A 99 -40.79 9.41 15.06
CA LEU A 99 -41.17 10.35 16.14
C LEU A 99 -40.12 11.46 16.36
N LEU A 100 -40.41 12.76 16.13
CA LEU A 100 -41.64 13.56 16.38
C LEU A 100 -41.72 14.71 15.35
N ASP A 101 -42.85 14.92 14.66
CA ASP A 101 -43.95 15.90 14.92
C ASP A 101 -43.71 17.28 14.28
N ASP A 102 -44.65 17.73 13.42
CA ASP A 102 -45.08 19.13 13.30
C ASP A 102 -46.41 19.20 12.48
N ASP A 103 -47.43 19.77 13.16
CA ASP A 103 -48.81 20.19 12.79
C ASP A 103 -49.91 19.17 12.42
#